data_AF-A0A3N6HB45-F1
#
_entry.id   AF-A0A3N6HB45-F1
#
_cell.length_a   1.000
_cell.length_b   1.000
_cell.length_c   1.000
_cell.angle_alpha   90.00
_cell.angle_beta   90.00
_cell.angle_gamma   90.00
#
_symmetry.space_group_name_H-M   'P 1'
#
loop_
_entity.id
_entity.type
_entity.pdbx_description
1 polymer ?
#
loop_
_entity_poly.entity_id
_entity_poly.type
_entity_poly.pdbx_seq_one_letter_code
_entity_poly.pdbx_strand_id
1 'polypeptide(L)'
;MRDFIAHVLVYLLRLVLPARGRHGAPAVEPEPVPTPPRIARPWGGPSSVQARAIFHAKETQALTVEQRERWWATAFAEIGVDYDFPTINIKAVRPPLQGVAA
;
A
#
# COMPACT_ATOMS: atom_id res chain seq x y z
N MET A 1 -23.38 11.01 -11.42
CA MET A 1 -21.97 10.83 -11.88
C MET A 1 -21.46 9.42 -11.60
N ARG A 2 -21.64 8.89 -10.38
CA ARG A 2 -21.36 7.50 -10.01
C ARG A 2 -22.05 6.47 -10.91
N ASP A 3 -23.31 6.73 -11.26
CA ASP A 3 -24.10 5.79 -12.06
C ASP A 3 -23.59 5.67 -13.48
N PHE A 4 -23.08 6.76 -14.06
CA PHE A 4 -22.49 6.76 -15.40
C PHE A 4 -21.22 5.88 -15.44
N ILE A 5 -20.36 5.99 -14.43
CA ILE A 5 -19.15 5.17 -14.31
C ILE A 5 -19.53 3.68 -14.19
N ALA A 6 -20.55 3.35 -13.39
CA ALA A 6 -21.01 1.98 -13.24
C ALA A 6 -21.54 1.39 -14.56
N HIS A 7 -22.30 2.16 -15.32
CA HIS A 7 -22.83 1.71 -16.62
C HIS A 7 -21.72 1.47 -17.65
N VAL A 8 -20.74 2.37 -17.71
CA VAL A 8 -19.58 2.23 -18.61
C VAL A 8 -18.75 1.00 -18.25
N LEU A 9 -18.51 0.75 -16.95
CA LEU A 9 -17.77 -0.43 -16.50
C LEU A 9 -18.49 -1.73 -16.82
N VAL A 10 -19.80 -1.82 -16.56
CA VAL A 10 -20.58 -3.02 -16.89
C VAL A 10 -20.60 -3.28 -18.40
N TYR A 11 -20.68 -2.21 -19.20
CA TYR A 11 -20.65 -2.32 -20.66
C TYR A 11 -19.30 -2.86 -21.16
N LEU A 12 -18.19 -2.35 -20.63
CA LEU A 12 -16.85 -2.84 -20.96
C LEU A 12 -16.65 -4.29 -20.51
N LEU A 13 -17.09 -4.66 -19.31
CA LEU A 13 -17.00 -6.05 -18.81
C LEU A 13 -17.76 -7.03 -19.72
N ARG A 14 -18.94 -6.66 -20.23
CA ARG A 14 -19.68 -7.51 -21.17
C ARG A 14 -19.02 -7.65 -22.53
N LEU A 15 -18.25 -6.64 -22.97
CA LEU A 15 -17.54 -6.68 -24.25
C LEU A 15 -16.28 -7.55 -24.16
N VAL A 16 -15.60 -7.52 -23.01
CA VAL A 16 -14.31 -8.20 -22.82
C VAL A 16 -14.46 -9.63 -22.33
N LEU A 17 -15.51 -9.95 -21.57
CA LEU A 17 -15.73 -11.31 -21.09
C LEU A 17 -16.65 -12.07 -22.05
N PRO A 18 -16.18 -13.17 -22.70
CA PRO A 18 -17.05 -14.01 -23.48
C PRO A 18 -18.13 -14.60 -22.55
N ALA A 19 -19.36 -14.13 -22.71
CA ALA A 19 -20.53 -14.67 -22.02
C ALA A 19 -20.86 -16.06 -22.59
N ARG A 20 -20.12 -17.07 -22.16
CA ARG A 20 -20.45 -18.47 -22.45
C ARG A 20 -20.05 -19.36 -21.30
N GLY A 21 -20.77 -19.20 -20.19
CA GLY A 21 -20.83 -20.22 -19.15
C GLY A 21 -21.47 -21.47 -19.74
N ARG A 22 -20.65 -22.49 -20.01
CA ARG A 22 -21.11 -23.83 -20.34
C ARG A 22 -21.59 -24.46 -19.02
N HIS A 23 -22.88 -24.37 -18.71
CA HIS A 23 -23.49 -25.21 -17.69
C HIS A 23 -23.47 -26.66 -18.21
N GLY A 24 -22.44 -27.40 -17.84
CA GLY A 24 -22.25 -28.76 -18.35
C GLY A 24 -21.21 -29.55 -17.59
N ALA A 25 -21.52 -29.89 -16.34
CA ALA A 25 -21.26 -31.18 -15.70
C ALA A 25 -21.65 -31.08 -14.20
N PRO A 26 -22.19 -32.15 -13.58
CA PRO A 26 -22.27 -32.19 -12.13
C PRO A 26 -20.86 -32.05 -11.55
N ALA A 27 -20.71 -31.18 -10.55
CA ALA A 27 -19.46 -31.00 -9.84
C ALA A 27 -19.09 -32.35 -9.21
N VAL A 28 -17.97 -32.92 -9.65
CA VAL A 28 -17.24 -33.88 -8.82
C VAL A 28 -16.87 -33.11 -7.55
N GLU A 29 -17.31 -33.62 -6.40
CA GLU A 29 -16.99 -33.06 -5.09
C GLU A 29 -15.45 -33.05 -4.97
N PRO A 30 -14.80 -31.86 -4.97
CA PRO A 30 -13.37 -31.81 -4.82
C PRO A 30 -13.05 -32.29 -3.41
N GLU A 31 -12.15 -33.28 -3.28
CA GLU A 31 -11.59 -33.65 -1.98
C GLU A 31 -11.11 -32.38 -1.26
N PRO A 32 -11.30 -32.28 0.07
CA PRO A 32 -10.91 -31.09 0.81
C PRO A 32 -9.38 -30.93 0.71
N VAL A 33 -8.96 -30.05 -0.19
CA VAL A 33 -7.56 -29.65 -0.30
C VAL A 33 -7.18 -29.04 1.04
N PRO A 34 -6.13 -29.54 1.72
CA PRO A 34 -5.68 -28.94 2.96
C PRO A 34 -5.41 -27.47 2.72
N THR A 35 -6.16 -26.62 3.41
CA THR A 35 -6.00 -25.17 3.30
C THR A 35 -4.58 -24.87 3.77
N PRO A 36 -3.72 -24.22 2.96
CA PRO A 36 -2.41 -23.83 3.45
C PRO A 36 -2.63 -22.99 4.72
N PRO A 37 -1.75 -23.12 5.74
CA PRO A 37 -1.89 -22.34 6.96
C PRO A 37 -2.03 -20.88 6.54
N ARG A 38 -3.07 -20.22 7.06
CA ARG A 38 -3.34 -18.80 6.84
C ARG A 38 -2.05 -18.07 7.18
N ILE A 39 -1.30 -17.64 6.15
CA ILE A 39 -0.02 -16.97 6.35
C ILE A 39 -0.33 -15.78 7.25
N ALA A 40 0.12 -15.86 8.51
CA ALA A 40 0.06 -14.74 9.44
C ALA A 40 0.76 -13.59 8.71
N ARG A 41 0.06 -12.48 8.49
CA ARG A 41 0.51 -11.33 7.68
C ARG A 41 2.03 -11.17 7.82
N PRO A 42 2.82 -11.53 6.79
CA PRO A 42 4.28 -11.55 6.92
C PRO A 42 4.84 -10.14 7.10
N TRP A 43 4.07 -9.14 6.67
CA TRP A 43 4.25 -7.72 6.95
C TRP A 43 3.37 -7.35 8.16
N GLY A 44 4.01 -7.33 9.34
CA GLY A 44 3.47 -6.67 10.53
C GLY A 44 3.50 -5.16 10.31
N GLY A 45 2.32 -4.55 10.22
CA GLY A 45 2.17 -3.11 10.09
C GLY A 45 1.13 -2.59 11.08
N PRO A 46 1.06 -1.27 11.28
CA PRO A 46 0.11 -0.69 12.21
C PRO A 46 -1.32 -1.01 11.74
N SER A 47 -2.22 -1.15 12.70
CA SER A 47 -3.64 -1.25 12.35
C SER A 47 -4.08 0.04 11.64
N SER A 48 -5.11 -0.04 10.80
CA SER A 48 -5.68 1.15 10.14
C SER A 48 -6.16 2.19 11.15
N VAL A 49 -6.67 1.74 12.30
CA VAL A 49 -7.07 2.60 13.42
C VAL A 49 -5.87 3.35 13.99
N GLN A 50 -4.76 2.65 14.22
CA GLN A 50 -3.53 3.23 14.77
C GLN A 50 -2.91 4.24 13.80
N ALA A 51 -2.79 3.89 12.52
CA ALA A 51 -2.28 4.82 11.50
C ALA A 51 -3.16 6.08 11.40
N ARG A 52 -4.49 5.91 11.47
CA ARG A 52 -5.44 7.04 11.42
C ARG A 52 -5.31 7.94 12.65
N ALA A 53 -5.06 7.38 13.84
CA ALA A 53 -4.83 8.17 15.04
C ALA A 53 -3.60 9.07 14.90
N ILE A 54 -2.52 8.57 14.29
CA ILE A 54 -1.29 9.34 14.01
C ILE A 54 -1.58 10.47 13.01
N PHE A 55 -2.21 10.17 11.87
CA PHE A 55 -2.46 11.19 10.84
C PHE A 55 -3.46 12.28 11.26
N HIS A 56 -4.39 11.98 12.18
CA HIS A 56 -5.41 12.92 12.64
C HIS A 56 -5.14 13.50 14.04
N ALA A 57 -3.94 13.30 14.58
CA ALA A 57 -3.52 13.87 15.86
C ALA A 57 -3.73 15.40 15.87
N LYS A 58 -4.31 15.94 16.94
CA LYS A 58 -4.66 17.38 17.03
C LYS A 58 -3.41 18.26 16.93
N GLU A 59 -2.30 17.75 17.45
CA GLU A 59 -0.97 18.33 17.46
C GLU A 59 -0.49 18.66 16.04
N THR A 60 -0.89 17.87 15.04
CA THR A 60 -0.47 18.04 13.64
C THR A 60 -1.26 19.11 12.88
N GLN A 61 -2.40 19.55 13.41
CA GLN A 61 -3.31 20.47 12.70
C GLN A 61 -2.74 21.89 12.60
N ALA A 62 -1.96 22.30 13.61
CA ALA A 62 -1.33 23.63 13.67
C ALA A 62 0.08 23.66 13.05
N LEU A 63 0.63 22.50 12.68
CA LEU A 63 1.99 22.40 12.14
C LEU A 63 2.05 22.75 10.66
N THR A 64 3.19 23.32 10.24
CA THR A 64 3.53 23.41 8.82
C THR A 64 3.67 22.01 8.21
N VAL A 65 3.64 21.92 6.88
CA VAL A 65 3.76 20.62 6.18
C VAL A 65 5.03 19.89 6.61
N GLU A 66 6.19 20.55 6.59
CA GLU A 66 7.46 19.94 6.98
C GLU A 66 7.50 19.46 8.43
N GLN A 67 6.94 20.26 9.36
CA GLN A 67 6.89 19.90 10.77
C GLN A 67 5.97 18.71 11.02
N ARG A 68 4.84 18.67 10.30
CA ARG A 68 3.87 17.58 10.38
C ARG A 68 4.44 16.27 9.87
N GLU A 69 5.14 16.30 8.75
CA GLU A 69 5.79 15.10 8.21
C GLU A 69 6.90 14.57 9.13
N ARG A 70 7.71 15.47 9.72
CA ARG A 70 8.69 15.09 10.76
C ARG A 70 8.00 14.47 11.96
N TRP A 71 6.88 15.05 12.40
CA TRP A 71 6.10 14.52 13.51
C TRP A 71 5.54 13.13 13.21
N TRP A 72 4.98 12.91 12.01
CA TRP A 72 4.50 11.59 11.59
C TRP A 72 5.64 10.58 11.52
N ALA A 73 6.79 10.95 10.97
CA ALA A 73 7.97 10.09 10.93
C ALA A 73 8.38 9.62 12.33
N THR A 74 8.41 10.53 13.31
CA THR A 74 8.68 10.18 14.71
C THR A 74 7.61 9.24 15.28
N ALA A 75 6.33 9.56 15.10
CA ALA A 75 5.23 8.75 15.64
C ALA A 75 5.18 7.33 15.04
N PHE A 76 5.50 7.17 13.76
CA PHE A 76 5.61 5.86 13.13
C PHE A 76 6.87 5.10 13.60
N ALA A 77 8.00 5.79 13.78
CA ALA A 77 9.21 5.19 14.32
C ALA A 77 9.03 4.65 15.75
N GLU A 78 8.27 5.34 16.59
CA GLU A 78 7.93 4.89 17.97
C GLU A 78 7.16 3.56 18.00
N ILE A 79 6.40 3.26 16.95
CA ILE A 79 5.68 1.99 16.81
C ILE A 79 6.45 0.96 15.96
N GLY A 80 7.72 1.22 15.67
CA GLY A 80 8.61 0.33 14.93
C GLY A 80 8.33 0.29 13.43
N VAL A 81 7.64 1.30 12.89
CA VAL A 81 7.30 1.42 11.47
C VAL A 81 8.22 2.45 10.84
N ASP A 82 8.98 2.01 9.84
CA ASP A 82 9.79 2.91 9.04
C ASP A 82 8.87 3.72 8.12
N TYR A 83 8.70 5.01 8.43
CA TYR A 83 7.93 5.95 7.62
C TYR A 83 8.90 6.66 6.69
N ASP A 84 8.76 6.38 5.39
CA ASP A 84 9.61 6.90 4.32
C ASP A 84 9.36 8.40 4.09
N PHE A 85 9.82 9.20 5.05
CA PHE A 85 9.96 10.63 4.94
C PHE A 85 11.44 10.97 4.89
N PRO A 86 11.93 11.68 3.86
CA PRO A 86 13.32 12.10 3.79
C PRO A 86 13.60 13.10 4.91
N THR A 87 14.00 12.59 6.08
CA THR A 87 14.27 13.40 7.26
C THR A 87 15.58 14.18 7.15
N ILE A 88 16.45 13.83 6.20
CA ILE A 88 17.69 14.54 5.91
C ILE A 88 17.96 14.45 4.40
N ASN A 89 18.55 15.49 3.85
CA ASN A 89 19.08 15.53 2.48
C ASN A 89 20.26 14.55 2.39
N ILE A 90 20.00 13.25 2.22
CA ILE A 90 21.03 12.22 2.00
C ILE A 90 21.49 12.29 0.54
N LYS A 91 21.95 13.47 0.08
CA LYS A 91 22.84 13.48 -1.08
C LYS A 91 24.17 12.92 -0.62
N ALA A 92 24.46 11.69 -1.02
CA ALA A 92 25.83 11.20 -0.99
C ALA A 92 26.67 12.14 -1.87
N VAL A 93 27.39 13.08 -1.24
CA VAL A 93 28.50 13.77 -1.88
C VAL A 93 29.65 12.76 -1.93
N ARG A 94 29.63 11.86 -2.93
CA ARG A 94 30.86 11.20 -3.34
C ARG A 94 31.64 12.26 -4.13
N PRO A 95 32.74 12.83 -3.61
CA PRO A 95 33.58 13.67 -4.46
C PRO A 95 34.07 12.81 -5.63
N PRO A 96 34.14 13.36 -6.85
CA PRO A 96 34.76 12.66 -7.95
C PRO A 96 36.20 12.31 -7.53
N LEU A 97 36.59 11.05 -7.73
CA LEU A 97 37.98 10.64 -7.58
C LEU A 97 38.81 11.47 -8.57
N GLN A 98 39.44 12.53 -8.06
CA GLN A 98 40.50 13.22 -8.79
C GLN A 98 41.70 12.29 -8.83
N GLY A 99 42.09 11.92 -10.05
CA GLY A 99 43.42 11.40 -10.34
C GLY A 99 43.56 9.88 -10.31
N VAL A 100 43.52 9.28 -11.49
CA VAL A 100 44.64 8.43 -11.92
C VAL A 100 45.03 8.93 -13.31
N ALA A 101 46.13 9.66 -13.36
CA ALA A 101 46.87 9.90 -14.59
C ALA A 101 47.42 8.56 -15.10
N ALA A 102 47.25 8.32 -16.39
CA ALA A 102 48.08 7.42 -17.19
C ALA A 102 48.10 7.96 -18.62
#